data_AF-A0A6B2SZU5-F1
#
_entry.id   AF-A0A6B2SZU5-F1
#
_cell.length_a   1.000
_cell.length_b   1.000
_cell.length_c   1.000
_cell.angle_alpha   90.00
_cell.angle_beta   90.00
_cell.angle_gamma   90.00
#
_symmetry.space_group_name_H-M   'P 1'
#
loop_
_entity.id
_entity.type
_entity.pdbx_description
1 polymer ?
#
loop_
_entity_poly.entity_id
_entity_poly.type
_entity_poly.pdbx_seq_one_letter_code
_entity_poly.pdbx_strand_id
1 'polypeptide(L)' 'GRLLQPSNSTRLPGLFAVGGWAHPGGGLPHAGMSGTLVAGLIVEGPEFRGSQ' A
#
# COMPACT_ATOMS: atom_id res chain seq x y z
N GLY A 1 7.70 21.33 5.19
CA GLY A 1 7.86 20.10 4.38
C GLY A 1 6.50 19.44 4.19
N ARG A 2 6.33 18.64 3.14
CA ARG A 2 5.08 17.88 2.91
C ARG A 2 5.16 16.54 3.64
N LEU A 3 4.09 16.16 4.34
CA LEU A 3 3.97 14.85 4.98
C LEU A 3 3.91 13.75 3.92
N LEU A 4 4.42 12.56 4.27
CA LEU A 4 4.28 11.36 3.44
C LEU A 4 2.82 10.90 3.43
N GLN A 5 2.43 10.20 2.37
CA GLN A 5 1.15 9.50 2.36
C GLN A 5 1.17 8.34 3.38
N PRO A 6 0.02 8.02 4.00
CA PRO A 6 -0.11 6.88 4.90
C PRO A 6 0.35 5.55 4.28
N SER A 7 0.91 4.67 5.11
CA SER A 7 1.24 3.29 4.73
C SER A 7 0.01 2.50 4.27
N ASN A 8 0.22 1.45 3.47
CA ASN A 8 -0.86 0.57 3.03
C ASN A 8 -1.42 -0.30 4.17
N SER A 9 -0.63 -0.58 5.21
CA SER A 9 -1.07 -1.25 6.43
C SER A 9 -1.61 -0.25 7.46
N THR A 10 -2.70 -0.62 8.14
CA THR A 10 -3.24 0.18 9.25
C THR A 10 -2.93 -0.47 10.60
N ARG A 11 -3.33 0.19 11.69
CA ARG A 11 -3.23 -0.40 13.04
C ARG A 11 -4.26 -1.51 13.28
N LEU A 12 -5.32 -1.58 12.47
CA LEU A 12 -6.35 -2.60 12.57
C LEU A 12 -5.93 -3.79 11.68
N PRO A 13 -5.71 -4.98 12.26
CA PRO A 13 -5.33 -6.16 11.50
C PRO A 13 -6.34 -6.47 10.38
N GLY A 14 -5.85 -6.72 9.17
CA GLY A 14 -6.68 -7.02 8.00
C GLY A 14 -7.32 -5.79 7.32
N LEU A 15 -7.16 -4.59 7.86
CA LEU A 15 -7.58 -3.35 7.19
C LEU A 15 -6.39 -2.69 6.48
N PHE A 16 -6.56 -2.45 5.18
CA PHE A 16 -5.55 -1.87 4.30
C PHE A 16 -6.04 -0.61 3.59
N ALA A 17 -5.13 0.31 3.29
CA ALA A 17 -5.37 1.52 2.52
C ALA A 17 -4.79 1.39 1.10
N VAL A 18 -5.60 1.72 0.09
CA VAL A 18 -5.20 1.69 -1.32
C VAL A 18 -5.55 2.98 -2.06
N GLY A 19 -4.84 3.24 -3.15
CA GLY A 19 -5.14 4.31 -4.09
C GLY A 19 -4.34 5.59 -3.85
N GLY A 20 -4.79 6.70 -4.44
CA GLY A 20 -4.00 7.93 -4.56
C GLY A 20 -3.66 8.68 -3.26
N TRP A 21 -4.29 8.30 -2.15
CA TRP A 21 -4.07 8.83 -0.81
C TRP A 21 -3.36 7.85 0.13
N ALA A 22 -2.83 6.76 -0.43
CA ALA A 22 -1.98 5.82 0.25
C ALA A 22 -0.59 5.82 -0.40
N HIS A 23 0.41 5.26 0.28
CA HIS A 23 1.69 4.93 -0.35
C HIS A 23 1.44 4.06 -1.61
N PRO A 24 2.12 4.30 -2.75
CA PRO A 24 3.20 5.27 -2.96
C PRO A 24 2.76 6.70 -3.33
N GLY A 25 1.48 6.94 -3.61
CA GLY A 25 0.92 8.28 -3.81
C GLY A 25 -0.10 8.38 -4.94
N GLY A 26 -0.35 9.60 -5.41
CA GLY A 26 -1.37 9.91 -6.42
C GLY A 26 -1.01 9.49 -7.84
N GLY A 27 -2.03 9.43 -8.70
CA GLY A 27 -1.93 9.08 -10.12
C GLY A 27 -2.32 7.62 -10.42
N LEU A 28 -2.76 7.35 -11.65
CA LEU A 28 -3.21 6.01 -12.06
C LEU A 28 -2.16 4.91 -11.85
N PRO A 29 -0.86 5.12 -12.18
CA PRO A 29 0.15 4.09 -11.95
C PRO A 29 0.30 3.73 -10.47
N HIS A 30 0.33 4.74 -9.59
CA HIS A 30 0.49 4.53 -8.16
C HIS A 30 -0.75 3.94 -7.49
N ALA A 31 -1.94 4.26 -7.99
CA ALA A 31 -3.17 3.61 -7.51
C ALA A 31 -3.15 2.10 -7.81
N GLY A 32 -2.70 1.70 -9.01
CA GLY A 32 -2.50 0.30 -9.36
C GLY A 32 -1.43 -0.36 -8.48
N MET A 33 -0.26 0.28 -8.35
CA MET A 33 0.85 -0.23 -7.54
C MET A 33 0.46 -0.44 -6.07
N SER A 34 -0.29 0.51 -5.48
CA SER A 34 -0.81 0.40 -4.13
C SER A 34 -1.72 -0.82 -3.96
N GLY A 35 -2.58 -1.11 -4.95
CA GLY A 35 -3.38 -2.32 -4.99
C GLY A 35 -2.54 -3.59 -5.03
N THR A 36 -1.51 -3.63 -5.88
CA THR A 36 -0.58 -4.78 -5.97
C THR A 36 0.16 -5.01 -4.66
N LEU A 37 0.62 -3.94 -3.99
CA LEU A 37 1.29 -4.07 -2.70
C LEU A 37 0.37 -4.67 -1.63
N VAL A 38 -0.87 -4.19 -1.55
CA VAL A 38 -1.86 -4.74 -0.62
C VAL A 38 -2.21 -6.18 -0.95
N ALA A 39 -2.31 -6.55 -2.23
CA ALA A 39 -2.51 -7.93 -2.63
C ALA A 39 -1.38 -8.85 -2.13
N GLY A 40 -0.11 -8.42 -2.27
CA GLY A 40 1.03 -9.13 -1.71
C GLY A 40 0.97 -9.27 -0.19
N LEU A 41 0.62 -8.19 0.54
CA LEU A 41 0.45 -8.24 2.00
C LEU A 41 -0.67 -9.21 2.44
N ILE A 42 -1.75 -9.31 1.66
CA ILE A 42 -2.87 -10.23 1.95
C ILE A 42 -2.45 -11.68 1.69
N VAL A 43 -1.76 -11.94 0.59
CA VAL A 43 -1.44 -13.30 0.12
C VAL A 43 -0.19 -13.87 0.78
N GLU A 44 0.85 -13.05 0.94
CA GLU A 44 2.18 -13.45 1.43
C GLU A 44 2.45 -13.02 2.87
N GLY A 45 1.60 -12.14 3.42
CA GLY A 45 1.67 -11.68 4.80
C GLY A 45 2.51 -10.41 5.01
N PRO A 46 2.71 -9.98 6.27
CA PRO A 46 3.28 -8.69 6.62
C PRO A 46 4.75 -8.49 6.21
N GLU A 47 5.47 -9.58 5.95
CA GLU A 47 6.88 -9.54 5.54
C GLU A 47 7.08 -9.35 4.02
N PHE A 48 5.99 -9.30 3.25
CA PHE A 48 6.03 -9.03 1.81
C PHE A 48 6.78 -7.72 1.50
N ARG A 49 7.68 -7.77 0.51
CA ARG A 49 8.50 -6.60 0.09
C ARG A 49 8.37 -6.24 -1.39
N GLY A 50 7.45 -6.86 -2.13
CA GLY A 50 7.39 -6.73 -3.59
C GLY A 50 8.16 -7.83 -4.32
N SER A 51 8.21 -7.73 -5.64
CA SER A 51 9.02 -8.59 -6.50
C SER A 51 10.50 -8.27 -6.34
N GLN A 52 11.34 -9.30 -6.30
CA GLN A 52 12.82 -9.20 -6.29
C GLN A 52 13.39 -8.80 -7.66
#